data_AF-A0A7W0PRV7-F1
#
_entry.id   AF-A0A7W0PRV7-F1
#
_cell.length_a   1.000
_cell.length_b   1.000
_cell.length_c   1.000
_cell.angle_alpha   90.00
_cell.angle_beta   90.00
_cell.angle_gamma   90.00
#
_symmetry.space_group_name_H-M   'P 1'
#
loop_
_entity.id
_entity.type
_entity.pdbx_description
1 polymer ?
#
loop_
_entity_poly.entity_id
_entity_poly.type
_entity_poly.pdbx_seq_one_letter_code
_entity_poly.pdbx_strand_id
1 'polypeptide(L)'
;MVSLPDVLPRTSPLLMIDISVPRSISADCALLDGVEVRDVDALEPFAEETRCQYADEVSKVEWLVNAAVDEFGQWTRSRSGAPAITALRMRADEVRDAEVERTLRKLSHLSERDQNLVRAMANAVTRKLTHDPILALREAETDQEAEHILRTLGVSRA
;
A
#
# COMPACT_ATOMS: atom_id res chain seq x y z
N MET A 1 -40.28 26.10 25.52
CA MET A 1 -39.52 25.93 26.77
C MET A 1 -39.85 24.54 27.29
N VAL A 2 -39.02 23.54 26.97
CA VAL A 2 -39.25 22.15 27.40
C VAL A 2 -38.78 22.08 28.85
N SER A 3 -39.71 21.88 29.78
CA SER A 3 -39.35 21.62 31.18
C SER A 3 -38.67 20.26 31.23
N LEU A 4 -37.39 20.25 31.59
CA LEU A 4 -36.71 19.01 31.95
C LEU A 4 -37.44 18.42 33.17
N PRO A 5 -37.62 17.09 33.24
CA PRO A 5 -38.23 16.45 34.40
C PRO A 5 -37.40 16.74 35.65
N ASP A 6 -38.07 16.84 36.81
CA ASP A 6 -37.41 16.99 38.11
C ASP A 6 -36.36 15.89 38.29
N VAL A 7 -35.10 16.29 38.21
CA VAL A 7 -33.97 15.40 38.49
C VAL A 7 -33.93 15.23 40.00
N LEU A 8 -34.35 14.05 40.47
CA LEU A 8 -34.25 13.69 41.89
C LEU A 8 -32.81 13.93 42.38
N PRO A 9 -32.60 14.52 43.56
CA PRO A 9 -31.27 14.75 44.08
C PRO A 9 -30.52 13.42 44.19
N ARG A 10 -29.38 13.31 43.51
CA ARG A 10 -28.54 12.10 43.60
C ARG A 10 -28.00 11.99 45.02
N THR A 11 -28.13 10.80 45.60
CA THR A 11 -27.64 10.49 46.95
C THR A 11 -26.26 9.82 46.96
N SER A 12 -25.71 9.50 45.79
CA SER A 12 -24.39 8.89 45.61
C SER A 12 -23.52 9.77 44.70
N PRO A 13 -22.18 9.73 44.82
CA PRO A 13 -21.27 10.46 43.92
C PRO A 13 -21.38 9.99 42.45
N LEU A 14 -21.07 10.86 41.48
CA LEU A 14 -21.03 10.56 40.04
C LEU A 14 -19.58 10.51 39.57
N LEU A 15 -19.15 9.37 39.03
CA LEU A 15 -17.88 9.25 38.33
C LEU A 15 -18.11 9.38 36.82
N MET A 16 -17.50 10.38 36.21
CA MET A 16 -17.45 10.59 34.77
C MET A 16 -16.06 10.23 34.25
N ILE A 17 -15.99 9.33 33.26
CA ILE A 17 -14.74 8.90 32.63
C ILE A 17 -14.74 9.38 31.18
N ASP A 18 -13.81 10.26 30.83
CA ASP A 18 -13.63 10.77 29.46
C ASP A 18 -12.41 10.17 28.78
N ILE A 19 -12.64 9.24 27.87
CA ILE A 19 -11.61 8.58 27.04
C ILE A 19 -11.51 9.19 25.63
N SER A 20 -12.14 10.34 25.38
CA SER A 20 -12.24 10.92 24.04
C SER A 20 -11.08 11.87 23.71
N VAL A 21 -10.64 11.85 22.45
CA VAL A 21 -9.68 12.83 21.91
C VAL A 21 -10.23 13.40 20.59
N PRO A 22 -10.64 14.70 20.54
CA PRO A 22 -10.58 15.70 21.62
C PRO A 22 -11.60 15.42 22.74
N ARG A 23 -11.34 16.01 23.92
CA ARG A 23 -12.13 15.85 25.15
C ARG A 23 -13.61 16.16 24.91
N SER A 24 -14.49 15.31 25.46
CA SER A 24 -15.95 15.39 25.30
C SER A 24 -16.65 15.98 26.51
N ILE A 25 -16.03 15.92 27.69
CA ILE A 25 -16.54 16.44 28.95
C ILE A 25 -15.82 17.76 29.28
N SER A 26 -16.58 18.82 29.55
CA SER A 26 -15.98 20.08 30.02
C SER A 26 -15.26 19.87 31.35
N ALA A 27 -14.08 20.47 31.50
CA ALA A 27 -13.36 20.45 32.78
C ALA A 27 -14.18 21.07 33.92
N ASP A 28 -15.09 22.00 33.59
CA ASP A 28 -15.96 22.67 34.55
C ASP A 28 -16.94 21.71 35.25
N CYS A 29 -17.20 20.53 34.67
CA CYS A 29 -18.03 19.50 35.30
C CYS A 29 -17.46 19.02 36.64
N ALA A 30 -16.12 19.10 36.83
CA ALA A 30 -15.46 18.75 38.09
C ALA A 30 -15.73 19.76 39.22
N LEU A 31 -16.33 20.92 38.92
CA LEU A 31 -16.71 21.92 39.92
C LEU A 31 -18.09 21.64 40.55
N LEU A 32 -18.85 20.69 39.98
CA LEU A 32 -20.18 20.32 40.48
C LEU A 32 -20.06 19.42 41.71
N ASP A 33 -20.86 19.71 42.74
CA ASP A 33 -20.84 18.94 43.98
C ASP A 33 -21.23 17.47 43.73
N GLY A 34 -20.45 16.56 44.30
CA GLY A 34 -20.61 15.12 44.09
C GLY A 34 -20.23 14.59 42.70
N VAL A 35 -19.54 15.38 41.85
CA VAL A 35 -19.04 14.94 40.53
C VAL A 35 -17.52 14.78 40.54
N GLU A 36 -17.06 13.60 40.14
CA GLU A 36 -15.65 13.28 39.89
C GLU A 36 -15.46 13.07 38.39
N VAL A 37 -14.52 13.80 37.78
CA VAL A 37 -14.14 13.61 36.38
C VAL A 37 -12.74 13.01 36.32
N ARG A 38 -12.60 11.92 35.55
CA ARG A 38 -11.33 11.27 35.20
C ARG A 38 -11.21 11.29 33.69
N ASP A 39 -10.03 11.65 33.19
CA ASP A 39 -9.72 11.58 31.77
C ASP A 39 -8.81 10.38 31.46
N VAL A 40 -8.41 10.25 30.20
CA VAL A 40 -7.51 9.19 29.75
C VAL A 40 -6.16 9.21 30.47
N ASP A 41 -5.68 10.38 30.90
CA ASP A 41 -4.40 10.52 31.62
C ASP A 41 -4.50 9.92 33.03
N ALA A 42 -5.67 9.98 33.67
CA ALA A 42 -5.91 9.33 34.95
C ALA A 42 -5.82 7.78 34.89
N LEU A 43 -5.81 7.18 33.69
CA LEU A 43 -5.63 5.75 33.49
C LEU A 43 -4.15 5.33 33.38
N GLU A 44 -3.22 6.28 33.29
CA GLU A 44 -1.79 6.03 33.07
C GLU A 44 -1.14 5.12 34.14
N PRO A 45 -1.44 5.27 35.45
CA PRO A 45 -0.89 4.38 36.48
C PRO A 45 -1.35 2.92 36.32
N PHE A 46 -2.59 2.71 35.88
CA PHE A 46 -3.15 1.38 35.64
C PHE A 46 -2.59 0.77 34.35
N ALA A 47 -2.30 1.61 33.35
CA ALA A 47 -1.68 1.19 32.11
C ALA A 47 -0.26 0.64 32.34
N GLU A 48 0.51 1.23 33.26
CA GLU A 48 1.87 0.75 33.58
C GLU A 48 1.86 -0.60 34.28
N GLU A 49 0.99 -0.78 35.28
CA GLU A 49 0.83 -2.06 35.96
C GLU A 49 0.39 -3.16 34.97
N THR A 50 -0.53 -2.82 34.08
CA THR A 50 -1.00 -3.70 32.99
C THR A 50 0.15 -4.06 32.03
N ARG A 51 0.99 -3.10 31.64
CA ARG A 51 2.16 -3.34 30.77
C ARG A 51 3.14 -4.34 31.41
N CYS A 52 3.43 -4.19 32.69
CA CYS A 52 4.29 -5.13 33.43
C CYS A 52 3.66 -6.54 33.51
N GLN A 53 2.35 -6.62 33.75
CA GLN A 53 1.64 -7.90 33.82
C GLN A 53 1.65 -8.67 32.49
N TYR A 54 1.63 -7.96 31.36
CA TYR A 54 1.59 -8.55 30.02
C TYR A 54 2.92 -8.46 29.26
N ALA A 55 4.05 -8.18 29.92
CA ALA A 55 5.33 -7.98 29.24
C ALA A 55 5.76 -9.19 28.39
N ASP A 56 5.50 -10.40 28.88
CA ASP A 56 5.79 -11.66 28.17
C ASP A 56 4.86 -11.84 26.96
N GLU A 57 3.59 -11.47 27.07
CA GLU A 57 2.60 -11.49 25.98
C GLU A 57 2.93 -10.44 24.91
N VAL A 58 3.33 -9.23 25.32
CA VAL A 58 3.77 -8.16 24.42
C VAL A 58 4.96 -8.65 23.59
N SER A 59 5.95 -9.28 24.21
CA SER A 59 7.12 -9.84 23.50
C SER A 59 6.72 -10.87 22.44
N LYS A 60 5.72 -11.73 22.73
CA LYS A 60 5.19 -12.71 21.76
C LYS A 60 4.47 -12.01 20.59
N VAL A 61 3.71 -10.95 20.88
CA VAL A 61 3.02 -10.16 19.85
C VAL A 61 4.02 -9.40 18.97
N GLU A 62 5.06 -8.82 19.55
CA GLU A 62 6.13 -8.15 18.80
C GLU A 62 6.81 -9.11 17.83
N TRP A 63 7.07 -10.35 18.24
CA TRP A 63 7.60 -11.38 17.35
C TRP A 63 6.66 -11.65 16.16
N LEU A 64 5.34 -11.77 16.40
CA LEU A 64 4.35 -11.96 15.34
C LEU A 64 4.29 -10.76 14.38
N VAL A 65 4.34 -9.55 14.92
CA VAL A 65 4.35 -8.31 14.12
C VAL A 65 5.60 -8.26 13.24
N ASN A 66 6.77 -8.55 13.80
CA ASN A 66 8.03 -8.57 13.05
C ASN A 66 7.99 -9.60 11.93
N ALA A 67 7.49 -10.82 12.20
CA ALA A 67 7.32 -11.84 11.18
C ALA A 67 6.37 -11.38 10.05
N ALA A 68 5.27 -10.72 10.39
CA ALA A 68 4.33 -10.18 9.40
C ALA A 68 4.92 -9.02 8.58
N VAL A 69 5.75 -8.17 9.21
CA VAL A 69 6.49 -7.10 8.53
C VAL A 69 7.50 -7.69 7.54
N ASP A 70 8.22 -8.74 7.93
CA ASP A 70 9.15 -9.44 7.04
C ASP A 70 8.44 -10.08 5.85
N GLU A 71 7.31 -10.77 6.10
CA GLU A 71 6.46 -11.34 5.06
C GLU A 71 5.93 -10.27 4.10
N PHE A 72 5.44 -9.14 4.63
CA PHE A 72 4.98 -8.02 3.82
C PHE A 72 6.13 -7.40 3.00
N GLY A 73 7.32 -7.31 3.58
CA GLY A 73 8.53 -6.86 2.88
C GLY A 73 8.88 -7.78 1.72
N GLN A 74 8.81 -9.10 1.91
CA GLN A 74 9.02 -10.09 0.86
C GLN A 74 7.95 -9.99 -0.23
N TRP A 75 6.68 -9.87 0.15
CA TRP A 75 5.56 -9.68 -0.76
C TRP A 75 5.65 -8.37 -1.56
N THR A 76 6.21 -7.32 -0.98
CA THR A 76 6.45 -6.05 -1.68
C THR A 76 7.62 -6.18 -2.65
N ARG A 77 8.70 -6.86 -2.25
CA ARG A 77 9.86 -7.14 -3.12
C ARG A 77 9.52 -8.07 -4.29
N SER A 78 8.61 -9.03 -4.13
CA SER A 78 8.11 -9.84 -5.25
C SER A 78 7.32 -9.04 -6.29
N ARG A 79 6.98 -7.77 -5.99
CA ARG A 79 6.39 -6.81 -6.95
C ARG A 79 7.44 -5.90 -7.63
N SER A 80 8.74 -6.06 -7.32
CA SER A 80 9.86 -5.36 -7.98
C SER A 80 9.86 -5.49 -9.51
N GLY A 81 9.31 -6.59 -10.03
CA GLY A 81 9.18 -6.83 -11.46
C GLY A 81 8.28 -5.84 -12.18
N ALA A 82 7.30 -5.20 -11.52
CA ALA A 82 6.30 -4.38 -12.22
C ALA A 82 6.89 -3.17 -12.96
N PRO A 83 7.73 -2.31 -12.33
CA PRO A 83 8.44 -1.26 -13.05
C PRO A 83 9.35 -1.76 -14.18
N ALA A 84 10.02 -2.90 -13.98
CA ALA A 84 10.91 -3.47 -15.00
C ALA A 84 10.12 -3.99 -16.21
N ILE A 85 8.99 -4.65 -15.98
CA ILE A 85 8.06 -5.10 -17.03
C ILE A 85 7.56 -3.92 -17.85
N THR A 86 7.24 -2.80 -17.20
CA THR A 86 6.84 -1.57 -17.88
C THR A 86 7.96 -1.03 -18.76
N ALA A 87 9.19 -0.93 -18.24
CA ALA A 87 10.34 -0.45 -19.01
C ALA A 87 10.63 -1.33 -20.25
N LEU A 88 10.59 -2.66 -20.08
CA LEU A 88 10.75 -3.60 -21.18
C LEU A 88 9.68 -3.43 -22.25
N ARG A 89 8.40 -3.31 -21.85
CA ARG A 89 7.28 -3.13 -22.80
C ARG A 89 7.41 -1.83 -23.57
N MET A 90 7.68 -0.72 -22.89
CA MET A 90 7.87 0.58 -23.53
C MET A 90 8.98 0.51 -24.58
N ARG A 91 10.13 -0.06 -24.22
CA ARG A 91 11.25 -0.19 -25.15
C ARG A 91 10.91 -1.06 -26.36
N ALA A 92 10.20 -2.17 -26.13
CA ALA A 92 9.80 -3.09 -27.19
C ALA A 92 8.78 -2.45 -28.15
N ASP A 93 7.83 -1.68 -27.61
CA ASP A 93 6.83 -0.94 -28.40
C ASP A 93 7.48 0.18 -29.22
N GLU A 94 8.41 0.94 -28.65
CA GLU A 94 9.17 1.97 -29.36
C GLU A 94 9.93 1.39 -30.57
N VAL A 95 10.63 0.28 -30.37
CA VAL A 95 11.37 -0.39 -31.46
C VAL A 95 10.40 -0.87 -32.53
N ARG A 96 9.31 -1.54 -32.13
CA ARG A 96 8.28 -2.03 -33.06
C ARG A 96 7.74 -0.89 -33.91
N ASP A 97 7.31 0.20 -33.28
CA ASP A 97 6.63 1.29 -33.98
C ASP A 97 7.58 2.01 -34.95
N ALA A 98 8.84 2.21 -34.56
CA ALA A 98 9.86 2.77 -35.42
C ALA A 98 10.14 1.90 -36.66
N GLU A 99 10.25 0.57 -36.50
CA GLU A 99 10.48 -0.35 -37.62
C GLU A 99 9.27 -0.48 -38.54
N VAL A 100 8.06 -0.53 -37.97
CA VAL A 100 6.81 -0.56 -38.73
C VAL A 100 6.69 0.71 -39.57
N GLU A 101 6.88 1.89 -38.97
CA GLU A 101 6.79 3.15 -39.69
C GLU A 101 7.83 3.22 -40.82
N ARG A 102 9.09 2.87 -40.53
CA ARG A 102 10.16 2.85 -41.53
C ARG A 102 9.85 1.91 -42.70
N THR A 103 9.26 0.75 -42.40
CA THR A 103 8.90 -0.25 -43.41
C THR A 103 7.73 0.22 -44.27
N LEU A 104 6.66 0.73 -43.64
CA LEU A 104 5.48 1.23 -44.35
C LEU A 104 5.79 2.44 -45.24
N ARG A 105 6.72 3.32 -44.84
CA ARG A 105 7.21 4.42 -45.70
C ARG A 105 7.83 3.91 -47.00
N LYS A 106 8.52 2.77 -46.99
CA LYS A 106 9.12 2.14 -48.19
C LYS A 106 8.09 1.36 -49.02
N LEU A 107 6.97 0.97 -48.40
CA LEU A 107 5.90 0.18 -48.98
C LEU A 107 4.63 1.03 -49.15
N SER A 108 4.78 2.27 -49.62
CA SER A 108 3.68 3.24 -49.75
C SER A 108 2.56 2.82 -50.72
N HIS A 109 2.80 1.79 -51.53
CA HIS A 109 1.83 1.21 -52.46
C HIS A 109 0.87 0.20 -51.79
N LEU A 110 1.11 -0.18 -50.53
CA LEU A 110 0.26 -1.14 -49.83
C LEU A 110 -1.10 -0.54 -49.46
N SER A 111 -2.15 -1.34 -49.62
CA SER A 111 -3.50 -1.02 -49.15
C SER A 111 -3.54 -0.91 -47.61
N GLU A 112 -4.52 -0.20 -47.05
CA GLU A 112 -4.69 -0.13 -45.58
C GLU A 112 -4.81 -1.52 -44.94
N ARG A 113 -5.46 -2.47 -45.63
CA ARG A 113 -5.55 -3.87 -45.20
C ARG A 113 -4.17 -4.50 -45.02
N ASP A 114 -3.30 -4.34 -46.01
CA ASP A 114 -1.96 -4.93 -45.98
C ASP A 114 -1.06 -4.22 -44.96
N GLN A 115 -1.18 -2.91 -44.80
CA GLN A 115 -0.50 -2.16 -43.75
C GLN A 115 -0.90 -2.66 -42.35
N ASN A 116 -2.18 -2.96 -42.14
CA ASN A 116 -2.67 -3.55 -40.89
C ASN A 116 -2.13 -4.97 -40.67
N LEU A 117 -1.95 -5.78 -41.71
CA LEU A 117 -1.30 -7.10 -41.60
C LEU A 117 0.17 -6.97 -41.18
N VAL A 118 0.90 -5.99 -41.71
CA VAL A 118 2.28 -5.69 -41.28
C VAL A 118 2.32 -5.29 -39.80
N ARG A 119 1.43 -4.39 -39.36
CA ARG A 119 1.29 -4.00 -37.94
C ARG A 119 0.96 -5.20 -37.05
N ALA A 120 0.03 -6.05 -37.48
CA ALA A 120 -0.37 -7.25 -36.75
C ALA A 120 0.80 -8.25 -36.62
N MET A 121 1.57 -8.45 -37.68
CA MET A 121 2.76 -9.29 -37.66
C MET A 121 3.80 -8.74 -36.67
N ALA A 122 4.11 -7.44 -36.75
CA ALA A 122 5.06 -6.79 -35.84
C ALA A 122 4.63 -6.94 -34.38
N ASN A 123 3.34 -6.70 -34.07
CA ASN A 123 2.77 -6.94 -32.75
C ASN A 123 2.92 -8.39 -32.28
N ALA A 124 2.66 -9.36 -33.16
CA ALA A 124 2.77 -10.78 -32.83
C ALA A 124 4.23 -11.18 -32.52
N VAL A 125 5.20 -10.67 -33.29
CA VAL A 125 6.63 -10.90 -33.05
C VAL A 125 7.07 -10.25 -31.74
N THR A 126 6.75 -8.96 -31.53
CA THR A 126 7.09 -8.26 -30.29
C THR A 126 6.51 -8.96 -29.06
N ARG A 127 5.24 -9.40 -29.12
CA ARG A 127 4.61 -10.14 -28.03
C ARG A 127 5.29 -11.47 -27.74
N LYS A 128 5.73 -12.20 -28.78
CA LYS A 128 6.46 -13.47 -28.61
C LYS A 128 7.84 -13.24 -27.99
N LEU A 129 8.58 -12.25 -28.47
CA LEU A 129 9.91 -11.92 -27.95
C LEU A 129 9.90 -11.38 -26.53
N THR A 130 8.83 -10.68 -26.13
CA THR A 130 8.70 -10.12 -24.77
C THR A 130 8.09 -11.10 -23.77
N HIS A 131 7.58 -12.25 -24.19
CA HIS A 131 6.88 -13.19 -23.30
C HIS A 131 7.80 -13.74 -22.20
N ASP A 132 8.86 -14.45 -22.58
CA ASP A 132 9.76 -15.11 -21.63
C ASP A 132 10.50 -14.10 -20.74
N PRO A 133 10.99 -12.95 -21.27
CA PRO A 133 11.51 -11.88 -20.43
C PRO A 133 10.53 -11.34 -19.39
N ILE A 134 9.24 -11.18 -19.75
CA ILE A 134 8.22 -10.72 -18.80
C ILE A 134 7.97 -11.77 -17.71
N LEU A 135 8.04 -13.07 -18.05
CA LEU A 135 7.93 -14.14 -17.06
C LEU A 135 9.13 -14.12 -16.12
N ALA A 136 10.35 -14.03 -16.64
CA ALA A 136 11.55 -13.92 -15.82
C ALA A 136 11.51 -12.69 -14.89
N LEU A 137 11.00 -11.55 -15.36
CA LEU A 137 10.82 -10.36 -14.53
C LEU A 137 9.71 -10.50 -13.47
N ARG A 138 8.72 -11.37 -13.68
CA ARG A 138 7.69 -11.69 -12.67
C ARG A 138 8.21 -12.64 -11.60
N GLU A 139 9.17 -13.48 -11.98
CA GLU A 139 9.82 -14.45 -11.09
C GLU A 139 11.00 -13.83 -10.32
N ALA A 140 11.49 -12.65 -10.75
CA ALA A 140 12.56 -11.93 -10.08
C ALA A 140 12.17 -11.60 -8.62
N GLU A 141 13.02 -12.00 -7.69
CA GLU A 141 12.79 -11.81 -6.25
C GLU A 141 13.36 -10.47 -5.74
N THR A 142 14.28 -9.87 -6.51
CA THR A 142 15.00 -8.65 -6.14
C THR A 142 15.07 -7.64 -7.28
N ASP A 143 15.21 -6.36 -6.92
CA ASP A 143 15.45 -5.28 -7.90
C ASP A 143 16.74 -5.51 -8.71
N GLN A 144 17.77 -6.09 -8.09
CA GLN A 144 19.06 -6.35 -8.73
C GLN A 144 18.94 -7.44 -9.82
N GLU A 145 18.15 -8.48 -9.55
CA GLU A 145 17.84 -9.53 -10.52
C GLU A 145 17.02 -8.98 -11.69
N ALA A 146 15.97 -8.19 -11.39
CA ALA A 146 15.19 -7.52 -12.43
C ALA A 146 16.06 -6.59 -13.29
N GLU A 147 16.99 -5.85 -12.70
CA GLU A 147 17.93 -4.98 -13.41
C GLU A 147 18.93 -5.76 -14.25
N HIS A 148 19.39 -6.92 -13.79
CA HIS A 148 20.26 -7.80 -14.56
C HIS A 148 19.56 -8.33 -15.82
N ILE A 149 18.29 -8.74 -15.69
CA ILE A 149 17.46 -9.17 -16.83
C ILE A 149 17.30 -8.02 -17.83
N LEU A 150 16.96 -6.81 -17.38
CA LEU A 150 16.82 -5.65 -18.26
C LEU A 150 18.12 -5.32 -19.01
N ARG A 151 19.27 -5.33 -18.32
CA ARG A 151 20.58 -5.10 -18.94
C ARG A 151 20.90 -6.11 -20.03
N THR A 152 20.60 -7.39 -19.78
CA THR A 152 20.81 -8.47 -20.76
C THR A 152 19.98 -8.26 -22.02
N LEU A 153 18.79 -7.67 -21.88
CA LEU A 153 17.87 -7.33 -22.97
C LEU A 153 18.19 -5.97 -23.63
N GLY A 154 19.24 -5.27 -23.17
CA GLY A 154 19.60 -3.93 -23.67
C GLY A 154 18.60 -2.84 -23.29
N VAL A 155 17.82 -3.05 -22.23
CA VAL A 155 16.88 -2.06 -21.68
C VAL A 155 17.54 -1.38 -20.48
N SER A 156 17.67 -0.06 -20.52
CA SER A 156 18.20 0.72 -19.39
C SER A 156 17.05 1.45 -18.69
N ARG A 157 17.07 1.49 -17.36
CA ARG A 157 16.16 2.34 -16.59
C ARG A 157 16.62 3.79 -16.75
N ALA A 158 15.71 4.67 -17.17
CA ALA A 158 15.88 6.12 -17.06
C ALA A 158 15.74 6.55 -15.59
#